data_AF-A0A2I1GC19-F1
#
_entry.id   AF-A0A2I1GC19-F1
#
_cell.length_a   1.000
_cell.length_b   1.000
_cell.length_c   1.000
_cell.angle_alpha   90.00
_cell.angle_beta   90.00
_cell.angle_gamma   90.00
#
_symmetry.space_group_name_H-M   'P 1'
#
loop_
_entity.id
_entity.type
_entity.pdbx_description
1 polymer ?
#
loop_
_entity_poly.entity_id
_entity_poly.type
_entity_poly.pdbx_seq_one_letter_code
_entity_poly.pdbx_strand_id
1 'polypeptide(L)'
;MNILNYRSSYLRRVLSTIERRNDEPLIHIKLPNIILPEIFQIILRYIYGGKLSLEEYDTLDIIKILVAASELSLQELVDYIQSFLTKNKADWMEQNFNL
;
A
#
# COMPACT_ATOMS: atom_id res chain seq x y z
N MET A 1 -20.65 -0.34 3.69
CA MET A 1 -19.27 -0.87 3.83
C MET A 1 -18.46 -0.30 2.67
N ASN A 2 -17.49 0.57 2.94
CA ASN A 2 -16.72 1.24 1.89
C ASN A 2 -15.61 0.32 1.36
N ILE A 3 -15.23 0.44 0.09
CA ILE A 3 -14.21 -0.40 -0.58
C ILE A 3 -12.90 -0.43 0.23
N LEU A 4 -12.47 0.73 0.75
CA LEU A 4 -11.29 0.87 1.60
C LEU A 4 -11.34 -0.03 2.86
N ASN A 5 -12.50 -0.14 3.52
CA ASN A 5 -12.67 -0.98 4.72
C ASN A 5 -12.59 -2.47 4.41
N TYR A 6 -13.01 -2.87 3.20
CA TYR A 6 -12.97 -4.27 2.80
C TYR A 6 -11.57 -4.68 2.37
N ARG A 7 -10.86 -3.80 1.65
CA ARG A 7 -9.55 -4.10 1.05
C ARG A 7 -8.37 -3.91 2.01
N SER A 8 -8.50 -3.05 3.04
CA SER A 8 -7.44 -2.78 4.01
C SER A 8 -7.93 -2.90 5.45
N SER A 9 -7.32 -3.81 6.21
CA SER A 9 -7.62 -3.97 7.64
C SER A 9 -7.13 -2.78 8.48
N TYR A 10 -6.08 -2.09 8.05
CA TYR A 10 -5.62 -0.84 8.63
C TYR A 10 -6.68 0.25 8.49
N LEU A 11 -7.12 0.53 7.26
CA LEU A 11 -8.10 1.58 6.99
C LEU A 11 -9.44 1.27 7.66
N ARG A 12 -9.85 0.00 7.71
CA ARG A 12 -11.01 -0.44 8.49
C ARG A 12 -10.91 -0.04 9.95
N ARG A 13 -9.77 -0.29 10.61
CA ARG A 13 -9.55 0.08 12.01
C ARG A 13 -9.60 1.59 12.21
N VAL A 14 -8.93 2.34 11.35
CA VAL A 14 -8.89 3.81 11.42
C VAL A 14 -10.29 4.40 11.24
N LEU A 15 -11.01 4.00 10.19
CA LEU A 15 -12.36 4.50 9.90
C LEU A 15 -13.37 4.13 10.99
N SER A 16 -13.34 2.88 11.48
CA SER A 16 -14.22 2.46 12.59
C SER A 16 -13.97 3.22 13.90
N THR A 17 -12.74 3.71 14.10
CA THR A 17 -12.40 4.51 15.29
C THR A 17 -12.94 5.94 15.19
N ILE A 18 -13.04 6.46 13.96
CA ILE A 18 -13.54 7.82 13.70
C ILE A 18 -15.08 7.84 13.77
N GLU A 19 -15.74 6.83 13.19
CA GLU A 19 -17.21 6.64 13.27
C GLU A 19 -17.75 6.53 14.71
N ARG A 20 -16.89 6.31 15.71
CA ARG A 20 -17.26 6.24 17.14
C ARG A 20 -17.14 7.57 17.89
N ARG A 21 -16.54 8.60 17.29
CA ARG A 21 -16.24 9.91 17.94
C ARG A 21 -17.13 11.06 17.42
N ASN A 22 -18.25 10.74 16.79
CA ASN A 22 -19.03 11.65 15.94
C ASN A 22 -19.42 12.98 16.62
N ASP A 23 -18.77 14.07 16.19
CA ASP A 23 -19.28 15.44 16.22
C ASP A 23 -18.97 16.23 14.91
N GLU A 24 -18.16 15.68 13.98
CA GLU A 24 -17.68 16.42 12.80
C GLU A 24 -18.08 15.73 11.47
N PRO A 25 -18.60 16.49 10.47
CA PRO A 25 -19.07 15.92 9.20
C PRO A 25 -17.95 15.48 8.24
N LEU A 26 -16.69 15.88 8.50
CA LEU A 26 -15.53 15.56 7.67
C LEU A 26 -14.54 14.68 8.42
N ILE A 27 -14.23 13.52 7.83
CA ILE A 27 -13.27 12.57 8.39
C ILE A 27 -11.88 12.84 7.81
N HIS A 28 -10.97 13.32 8.65
CA HIS A 28 -9.56 13.48 8.28
C HIS A 28 -8.74 12.27 8.74
N ILE A 29 -8.07 11.61 7.79
CA ILE A 29 -7.16 10.50 8.07
C ILE A 29 -5.73 10.97 7.84
N LYS A 30 -4.89 10.88 8.87
CA LYS A 30 -3.44 11.08 8.73
C LYS A 30 -2.78 9.74 8.44
N LEU A 31 -2.17 9.64 7.27
CA LEU A 31 -1.37 8.47 6.90
C LEU A 31 0.09 8.64 7.37
N PRO A 32 0.83 7.53 7.51
CA PRO A 32 2.26 7.58 7.81
C PRO A 32 3.03 8.44 6.79
N ASN A 33 3.89 9.34 7.27
CA ASN A 33 4.71 10.23 6.41
C ASN A 33 5.71 9.47 5.52
N ILE A 34 5.96 8.20 5.80
CA ILE A 34 6.79 7.33 4.95
C ILE A 34 6.12 7.06 3.60
N ILE A 35 4.79 7.18 3.51
CA ILE A 35 4.03 6.97 2.28
C ILE A 35 4.02 8.28 1.48
N LEU A 36 4.76 8.29 0.36
CA LEU A 36 4.77 9.39 -0.59
C LEU A 36 3.41 9.54 -1.33
N PRO A 37 2.98 10.75 -1.70
CA PRO A 37 1.71 10.98 -2.40
C PRO A 37 1.55 10.19 -3.70
N GLU A 38 2.62 10.08 -4.48
CA GLU A 38 2.63 9.38 -5.77
C GLU A 38 2.42 7.87 -5.57
N ILE A 39 3.08 7.32 -4.55
CA ILE A 39 2.94 5.90 -4.15
C ILE A 39 1.54 5.64 -3.62
N PHE A 40 0.99 6.55 -2.82
CA PHE A 40 -0.37 6.43 -2.32
C PHE A 40 -1.39 6.43 -3.48
N GLN A 41 -1.18 7.23 -4.52
CA GLN A 41 -2.05 7.22 -5.69
C GLN A 41 -2.05 5.85 -6.41
N ILE A 42 -0.89 5.19 -6.50
CA ILE A 42 -0.76 3.83 -7.05
C ILE A 42 -1.54 2.83 -6.17
N ILE A 43 -1.35 2.90 -4.85
CA ILE A 43 -2.07 2.05 -3.90
C ILE A 43 -3.60 2.24 -4.01
N LEU A 44 -4.06 3.49 -4.11
CA LEU A 44 -5.48 3.78 -4.31
C LEU A 44 -6.01 3.17 -5.60
N ARG A 45 -5.29 3.30 -6.72
CA ARG A 45 -5.67 2.67 -7.99
C ARG A 45 -5.76 1.15 -7.85
N TYR A 46 -4.85 0.51 -7.12
CA TYR A 46 -4.93 -0.92 -6.83
C TYR A 46 -6.14 -1.28 -5.96
N ILE A 47 -6.42 -0.51 -4.90
CA ILE A 47 -7.56 -0.78 -4.00
C ILE A 47 -8.89 -0.76 -4.76
N TYR A 48 -9.06 0.19 -5.68
CA TYR A 48 -10.30 0.36 -6.45
C TYR A 48 -10.34 -0.45 -7.75
N GLY A 49 -9.21 -0.64 -8.42
CA GLY A 49 -9.11 -1.33 -9.71
C GLY A 49 -8.74 -2.81 -9.62
N GLY A 50 -8.19 -3.25 -8.48
CA GLY A 50 -7.79 -4.65 -8.24
C GLY A 50 -6.60 -5.15 -9.07
N LYS A 51 -5.94 -4.27 -9.84
CA LYS A 51 -4.84 -4.63 -10.74
C LYS A 51 -3.66 -3.68 -10.55
N LEU A 52 -2.45 -4.22 -10.64
CA LEU A 52 -1.20 -3.47 -10.61
C LEU A 52 -0.15 -4.16 -11.51
N SER A 53 0.30 -3.45 -12.54
CA SER A 53 1.42 -3.89 -13.38
C SER A 53 2.72 -3.39 -12.76
N LEU A 54 3.61 -4.30 -12.34
CA LEU A 54 4.89 -3.93 -11.72
C LEU A 54 5.99 -3.64 -12.75
N GLU A 55 5.79 -4.03 -14.01
CA GLU A 55 6.75 -3.81 -15.10
C GLU A 55 6.88 -2.34 -15.50
N GLU A 56 5.91 -1.51 -15.12
CA GLU A 56 5.87 -0.08 -15.42
C GLU A 56 6.68 0.78 -14.42
N TYR A 57 7.26 0.16 -13.39
CA TYR A 57 7.93 0.86 -12.29
C TYR A 57 9.39 0.43 -12.12
N ASP A 58 10.22 1.37 -11.70
CA ASP A 58 11.60 1.08 -11.29
C ASP A 58 11.63 0.26 -9.99
N THR A 59 12.67 -0.56 -9.80
CA THR A 59 12.76 -1.45 -8.64
C THR A 59 12.66 -0.72 -7.30
N LEU A 60 13.22 0.49 -7.19
CA LEU A 60 13.11 1.32 -5.99
C LEU A 60 11.67 1.75 -5.71
N ASP A 61 10.91 2.10 -6.76
CA ASP A 61 9.50 2.46 -6.60
C ASP A 61 8.66 1.24 -6.26
N ILE A 62 8.97 0.06 -6.81
CA ILE A 62 8.34 -1.21 -6.40
C ILE A 62 8.57 -1.47 -4.90
N ILE A 63 9.76 -1.20 -4.38
CA ILE A 63 10.07 -1.32 -2.94
C ILE A 63 9.28 -0.30 -2.12
N LYS A 64 9.17 0.97 -2.57
CA LYS A 64 8.33 1.97 -1.89
C LYS A 64 6.86 1.56 -1.87
N ILE A 65 6.35 0.99 -2.97
CA ILE A 65 4.98 0.45 -3.06
C ILE A 65 4.83 -0.71 -2.08
N LEU A 66 5.80 -1.62 -1.98
CA LEU A 66 5.80 -2.72 -1.01
C LEU A 66 5.71 -2.21 0.43
N VAL A 67 6.52 -1.21 0.79
CA VAL A 67 6.49 -0.59 2.12
C VAL A 67 5.10 0.01 2.40
N ALA A 68 4.57 0.79 1.47
CA ALA A 68 3.23 1.38 1.62
C ALA A 68 2.12 0.32 1.72
N ALA A 69 2.21 -0.76 0.94
CA ALA A 69 1.26 -1.88 0.99
C ALA A 69 1.29 -2.61 2.35
N SER A 70 2.49 -2.80 2.91
CA SER A 70 2.68 -3.39 4.25
C SER A 70 2.07 -2.50 5.34
N GLU A 71 2.38 -1.19 5.33
CA GLU A 71 1.84 -0.20 6.28
C GLU A 71 0.30 -0.16 6.24
N LEU A 72 -0.28 -0.24 5.04
CA LEU A 72 -1.73 -0.25 4.84
C LEU A 72 -2.35 -1.65 5.00
N SER A 73 -1.57 -2.65 5.42
CA SER A 73 -2.02 -4.03 5.65
C SER A 73 -2.74 -4.65 4.44
N LEU A 74 -2.17 -4.47 3.24
CA LEU A 74 -2.66 -5.00 1.97
C LEU A 74 -1.94 -6.32 1.62
N GLN A 75 -2.20 -7.39 2.39
CA GLN A 75 -1.41 -8.62 2.33
C GLN A 75 -1.35 -9.25 0.92
N GLU A 76 -2.47 -9.28 0.19
CA GLU A 76 -2.52 -9.80 -1.19
C GLU A 76 -1.52 -9.08 -2.11
N LEU A 77 -1.39 -7.76 -1.96
CA LEU A 77 -0.46 -6.95 -2.74
C LEU A 77 1.00 -7.17 -2.29
N VAL A 78 1.22 -7.32 -0.98
CA VAL A 78 2.54 -7.61 -0.41
C VAL A 78 3.08 -8.92 -0.97
N ASP A 79 2.28 -9.99 -0.94
CA ASP A 79 2.68 -11.31 -1.42
C ASP A 79 2.97 -11.31 -2.93
N TYR A 80 2.16 -10.57 -3.69
CA TYR A 80 2.36 -10.37 -5.13
C TYR A 80 3.68 -9.65 -5.45
N ILE A 81 3.96 -8.53 -4.77
CA ILE A 81 5.18 -7.76 -5.01
C ILE A 81 6.42 -8.55 -4.58
N GLN A 82 6.39 -9.21 -3.42
CA GLN A 82 7.50 -10.04 -2.95
C GLN A 82 7.79 -11.17 -3.96
N SER A 83 6.75 -11.86 -4.42
CA SER A 83 6.89 -12.90 -5.46
C SER A 83 7.49 -12.35 -6.75
N PHE A 84 7.11 -11.14 -7.16
CA PHE A 84 7.66 -10.49 -8.34
C PHE A 84 9.14 -10.15 -8.17
N LEU A 85 9.54 -9.57 -7.03
CA LEU A 85 10.91 -9.19 -6.74
C LEU A 85 11.83 -10.43 -6.68
N THR A 86 11.42 -11.49 -6.00
CA THR A 86 12.22 -12.72 -5.90
C THR A 86 12.36 -13.44 -7.24
N LYS A 87 11.37 -13.35 -8.14
CA LYS A 87 11.43 -14.01 -9.45
C LYS A 87 12.17 -13.19 -10.51
N ASN A 88 11.98 -11.88 -10.54
CA ASN A 88 12.42 -11.03 -11.66
C ASN A 88 13.55 -10.07 -11.29
N LYS A 89 13.78 -9.83 -9.99
CA LYS A 89 14.73 -8.83 -9.48
C LYS A 89 15.66 -9.41 -8.40
N ALA A 90 15.86 -10.73 -8.38
CA ALA A 90 16.69 -11.41 -7.37
C ALA A 90 18.11 -10.84 -7.32
N ASP A 91 18.79 -10.73 -8.47
CA ASP A 91 20.15 -10.19 -8.55
C ASP A 91 20.22 -8.74 -8.04
N TRP A 92 19.21 -7.93 -8.35
CA TRP A 92 19.12 -6.56 -7.86
C TRP A 92 18.96 -6.56 -6.34
N MET A 93 18.11 -7.42 -5.78
CA MET A 93 17.91 -7.55 -4.33
C MET A 93 19.19 -7.99 -3.62
N GLU A 94 19.98 -8.90 -4.20
CA GLU A 94 21.25 -9.34 -3.64
C GLU A 94 22.29 -8.20 -3.63
N GLN A 95 22.42 -7.48 -4.75
CA GLN A 95 23.35 -6.36 -4.87
C GLN A 95 23.00 -5.17 -3.96
N ASN A 96 21.72 -5.01 -3.64
CA ASN A 96 21.20 -3.86 -2.90
C ASN A 96 20.67 -4.24 -1.52
N PHE A 97 21.07 -5.38 -0.96
CA PHE A 97 20.56 -5.87 0.33
C PHE A 97 20.88 -4.94 1.52
N ASN A 98 21.96 -4.15 1.41
CA ASN A 98 22.43 -3.26 2.46
C ASN A 98 22.01 -1.79 2.27
N LEU A 99 21.17 -1.50 1.27
CA LEU A 99 20.57 -0.17 1.08
C LEU A 99 19.43 0.08 2.07
#